data_AF-A0A7S1GI98-F1
#
_entry.id   AF-A0A7S1GI98-F1
#
_cell.length_a   1.000
_cell.length_b   1.000
_cell.length_c   1.000
_cell.angle_alpha   90.00
_cell.angle_beta   90.00
_cell.angle_gamma   90.00
#
_symmetry.space_group_name_H-M   'P 1'
#
loop_
_entity.id
_entity.type
_entity.pdbx_description
1 polymer ?
#
loop_
_entity_poly.entity_id
_entity_poly.type
_entity_poly.pdbx_seq_one_letter_code
_entity_poly.pdbx_strand_id
1 'polypeptide(L)'
;MAQGAGRGEKRTVGQRSRKLEQAFHSTVKYALRGSPMDEFETYFPEGSVSSETLKAVYDAYVQCLHQARVFIDGEFEEICQDANVADVLQTIDVLCAEQGFDGTRDASACALQGPLVARAATLKAKKQALERLRALKHETEGRNAQLEDQLRKKKEEAATLRARVSTVGQKLEEVTHAWQKK
;
A
#
# COMPACT_ATOMS: atom_id res chain seq x y z
N MET A 1 16.95 31.91 -12.99
CA MET A 1 17.28 31.51 -11.61
C MET A 1 16.01 31.00 -10.94
N ALA A 2 15.95 29.71 -10.65
CA ALA A 2 14.94 29.12 -9.77
C ALA A 2 15.55 27.88 -9.14
N GLN A 3 16.23 28.07 -8.00
CA GLN A 3 16.67 27.00 -7.13
C GLN A 3 15.48 26.63 -6.24
N GLY A 4 14.82 25.53 -6.57
CA GLY A 4 13.82 24.89 -5.72
C GLY A 4 14.53 23.90 -4.80
N ALA A 5 14.50 24.20 -3.50
CA ALA A 5 15.14 23.44 -2.44
C ALA A 5 14.65 21.99 -2.38
N GLY A 6 15.48 21.06 -2.84
CA GLY A 6 15.45 19.67 -2.39
C GLY A 6 16.00 19.60 -0.97
N ARG A 7 15.18 19.96 0.03
CA ARG A 7 15.45 19.61 1.42
C ARG A 7 15.55 18.09 1.46
N GLY A 8 16.76 17.57 1.63
CA GLY A 8 16.97 16.19 2.00
C GLY A 8 16.22 15.93 3.29
N GLU A 9 15.07 15.28 3.17
CA GLU A 9 14.47 14.55 4.28
C GLU A 9 15.55 13.60 4.79
N LYS A 10 16.17 13.97 5.91
CA LYS A 10 16.95 13.03 6.70
C LYS A 10 15.95 11.94 7.05
N ARG A 11 15.99 10.81 6.33
CA ARG A 11 15.24 9.60 6.67
C ARG A 11 15.58 9.30 8.13
N THR A 12 14.68 9.66 9.03
CA THR A 12 14.86 9.39 10.45
C THR A 12 14.78 7.89 10.59
N VAL A 13 15.93 7.24 10.78
CA VAL A 13 16.02 5.80 11.00
C VAL A 13 15.03 5.41 12.09
N GLY A 14 14.06 4.56 11.73
CA GLY A 14 12.94 4.15 12.57
C GLY A 14 13.41 3.47 13.86
N GLN A 15 12.56 3.47 14.89
CA GLN A 15 12.89 2.91 16.20
C GLN A 15 13.21 1.41 16.09
N ARG A 16 12.48 0.66 15.25
CA ARG A 16 12.73 -0.77 15.05
C ARG A 16 14.05 -1.05 14.38
N SER A 17 14.44 -0.23 13.39
CA SER A 17 15.73 -0.39 12.70
C SER A 17 16.89 -0.22 13.68
N ARG A 18 16.84 0.81 14.55
CA ARG A 18 17.85 0.99 15.60
C ARG A 18 17.89 -0.17 16.59
N LYS A 19 16.73 -0.69 17.00
CA LYS A 19 16.66 -1.85 17.91
C LYS A 19 17.22 -3.10 17.26
N LEU A 20 16.96 -3.33 15.97
CA LEU A 20 17.51 -4.44 15.22
C LEU A 20 19.04 -4.34 15.17
N GLU A 21 19.58 -3.19 14.76
CA GLU A 21 21.02 -2.93 14.75
C GLU A 21 21.63 -3.16 16.13
N GLN A 22 21.04 -2.58 17.17
CA GLN A 22 21.55 -2.73 18.53
C GLN A 22 21.54 -4.20 18.99
N ALA A 23 20.46 -4.93 18.72
CA ALA A 23 20.34 -6.34 19.09
C ALA A 23 21.35 -7.20 18.33
N PHE A 24 21.55 -6.93 17.04
CA PHE A 24 22.53 -7.60 16.21
C PHE A 24 23.95 -7.40 16.74
N HIS A 25 24.40 -6.14 16.86
CA HIS A 25 25.75 -5.82 17.34
C HIS A 25 26.00 -6.35 18.75
N SER A 26 24.98 -6.31 19.62
CA SER A 26 25.07 -6.93 20.95
C SER A 26 25.28 -8.43 20.83
N THR A 27 24.52 -9.12 19.99
CA THR A 27 24.64 -10.57 19.77
C THR A 27 26.01 -10.95 19.24
N VAL A 28 26.51 -10.26 18.21
CA VAL A 28 27.85 -10.50 17.64
C VAL A 28 28.94 -10.27 18.69
N LYS A 29 28.83 -9.17 19.46
CA LYS A 29 29.77 -8.86 20.56
C LYS A 29 29.84 -9.98 21.60
N TYR A 30 28.70 -10.57 21.97
CA TYR A 30 28.67 -11.66 22.95
C TYR A 30 29.13 -13.00 22.36
N ALA A 31 28.75 -13.30 21.11
CA ALA A 31 29.12 -14.53 20.42
C ALA A 31 30.63 -14.61 20.12
N LEU A 32 31.25 -13.49 19.76
CA LEU A 32 32.69 -13.38 19.47
C LEU A 32 33.48 -12.85 20.67
N ARG A 33 32.95 -12.99 21.88
CA ARG A 33 33.69 -12.63 23.09
C ARG A 33 34.86 -13.61 23.23
N GLY A 34 36.07 -13.12 22.97
CA GLY A 34 37.28 -13.90 23.15
C GLY A 34 37.59 -14.21 24.61
N SER A 35 38.29 -15.31 24.85
CA SER A 35 38.86 -15.62 26.15
C SER A 35 40.08 -14.74 26.44
N PRO A 36 40.24 -14.27 27.69
CA PRO A 36 41.47 -13.62 28.12
C PRO A 36 42.65 -14.62 28.08
N MET A 37 43.88 -14.10 28.03
CA MET A 37 45.10 -14.91 27.83
C MET A 37 45.24 -16.02 28.89
N ASP A 38 44.95 -15.71 30.15
CA ASP A 38 44.99 -16.64 31.28
C ASP A 38 44.06 -17.84 31.10
N GLU A 39 42.83 -17.62 30.61
CA GLU A 39 41.93 -18.72 30.26
C GLU A 39 42.40 -19.46 29.00
N PHE A 40 42.95 -18.74 28.02
CA PHE A 40 43.44 -19.32 26.78
C PHE A 40 44.62 -20.28 26.99
N GLU A 41 45.52 -19.95 27.92
CA GLU A 41 46.66 -20.79 28.28
C GLU A 41 46.23 -22.16 28.82
N THR A 42 45.06 -22.26 29.46
CA THR A 42 44.56 -23.53 30.04
C THR A 42 44.26 -24.59 28.98
N TYR A 43 44.09 -24.21 27.72
CA TYR A 43 43.87 -25.14 26.60
C TYR A 43 45.17 -25.80 26.11
N PHE A 44 46.34 -25.33 26.57
CA PHE A 44 47.64 -25.86 26.17
C PHE A 44 48.29 -26.57 27.36
N PRO A 45 48.69 -27.85 27.22
CA PRO A 45 49.42 -28.55 28.28
C PRO A 45 50.73 -27.82 28.63
N GLU A 46 51.10 -27.79 29.91
CA GLU A 46 52.36 -27.19 30.36
C GLU A 46 53.57 -27.79 29.62
N GLY A 47 54.41 -26.92 29.06
CA GLY A 47 55.60 -27.32 28.30
C GLY A 47 55.35 -27.79 26.86
N SER A 48 54.10 -27.81 26.39
CA SER A 48 53.79 -28.22 25.00
C SER A 48 54.20 -27.18 23.94
N VAL A 49 54.19 -25.90 24.31
CA VAL A 49 54.43 -24.77 23.41
C VAL A 49 55.28 -23.73 24.13
N SER A 50 56.24 -23.12 23.42
CA SER A 50 57.03 -22.03 24.00
C SER A 50 56.15 -20.81 24.29
N SER A 51 56.49 -20.01 25.31
CA SER A 51 55.74 -18.80 25.66
C SER A 51 55.60 -17.82 24.48
N GLU A 52 56.65 -17.69 23.66
CA GLU A 52 56.65 -16.82 22.48
C GLU A 52 55.68 -17.34 21.40
N THR A 53 55.66 -18.65 21.16
CA THR A 53 54.72 -19.27 20.22
C THR A 53 53.28 -19.17 20.74
N LEU A 54 53.05 -19.38 22.04
CA LEU A 54 51.71 -19.29 22.63
C LEU A 54 51.14 -17.88 22.52
N LYS A 55 51.97 -16.86 22.75
CA LYS A 55 51.61 -15.46 22.53
C LYS A 55 51.27 -15.18 21.07
N ALA A 56 52.09 -15.65 20.12
CA ALA A 56 51.82 -15.47 18.70
C ALA A 56 50.50 -16.13 18.26
N VAL A 57 50.19 -17.31 18.81
CA VAL A 57 48.91 -18.01 18.57
C VAL A 57 47.75 -17.24 19.19
N TYR A 58 47.90 -16.67 20.38
CA TYR A 58 46.88 -15.83 21.00
C TYR A 58 46.62 -14.55 20.20
N ASP A 59 47.68 -13.87 19.74
CA ASP A 59 47.56 -12.69 18.89
C ASP A 59 46.81 -13.02 17.60
N ALA A 60 47.11 -14.16 16.97
CA ALA A 60 46.38 -14.66 15.81
C ALA A 60 44.91 -14.98 16.13
N TYR A 61 44.63 -15.58 17.28
CA TYR A 61 43.26 -15.84 17.75
C TYR A 61 42.45 -14.54 17.92
N VAL A 62 43.01 -13.54 18.59
CA VAL A 62 42.37 -12.23 18.77
C VAL A 62 42.16 -11.55 17.41
N GLN A 63 43.13 -11.64 16.51
CA GLN A 63 43.02 -11.09 15.16
C GLN A 63 41.91 -11.78 14.35
N CYS A 64 41.79 -13.11 14.43
CA CYS A 64 40.71 -13.87 13.80
C CYS A 64 39.33 -13.43 14.32
N LEU A 65 39.17 -13.26 15.64
CA LEU A 65 37.91 -12.77 16.21
C LEU A 65 37.58 -11.36 15.74
N HIS A 66 38.58 -10.48 15.66
CA HIS A 66 38.38 -9.12 15.16
C HIS A 66 37.97 -9.12 13.68
N GLN A 67 38.65 -9.88 12.83
CA GLN A 67 38.30 -9.99 11.41
C GLN A 67 36.91 -10.60 11.21
N ALA A 68 36.58 -11.66 11.94
CA ALA A 68 35.25 -12.27 11.91
C ALA A 68 34.16 -11.24 12.25
N ARG A 69 34.40 -10.41 13.27
CA ARG A 69 33.47 -9.33 13.62
C ARG A 69 33.30 -8.31 12.51
N VAL A 70 34.39 -7.78 11.96
CA VAL A 70 34.34 -6.78 10.88
C VAL A 70 33.63 -7.34 9.66
N PHE A 71 33.90 -8.61 9.31
CA PHE A 71 33.25 -9.28 8.20
C PHE A 71 31.74 -9.45 8.44
N ILE A 72 31.34 -9.95 9.61
CA ILE A 72 29.92 -10.15 9.97
C ILE A 72 29.15 -8.83 10.02
N ASP A 73 29.75 -7.78 10.59
CA ASP A 73 29.15 -6.44 10.64
C ASP A 73 28.94 -5.89 9.21
N GLY A 74 29.93 -6.07 8.32
CA GLY A 74 29.83 -5.68 6.91
C GLY A 74 28.74 -6.44 6.13
N GLU A 75 28.70 -7.76 6.26
CA GLU A 75 27.66 -8.61 5.63
C GLU A 75 26.26 -8.24 6.12
N PHE A 76 26.11 -7.93 7.41
CA PHE A 76 24.84 -7.49 7.96
C PHE A 76 24.37 -6.17 7.34
N GLU A 77 25.26 -5.20 7.19
CA GLU A 77 24.95 -3.93 6.54
C GLU A 77 24.55 -4.13 5.08
N GLU A 78 25.28 -4.96 4.33
CA GLU A 78 24.98 -5.29 2.93
C GLU A 78 23.62 -5.96 2.80
N ILE A 79 23.33 -6.99 3.61
CA ILE A 79 22.03 -7.67 3.63
C ILE A 79 20.90 -6.69 3.97
N CYS A 80 21.11 -5.80 4.94
CA CYS A 80 20.11 -4.81 5.31
C CYS A 80 19.81 -3.82 4.18
N GLN A 81 20.84 -3.43 3.42
CA GLN A 81 20.70 -2.57 2.26
C GLN A 81 19.98 -3.30 1.12
N ASP A 82 20.44 -4.49 0.75
CA ASP A 82 19.88 -5.30 -0.34
C ASP A 82 18.41 -5.63 -0.12
N ALA A 83 18.05 -6.02 1.10
CA ALA A 83 16.67 -6.34 1.46
C ALA A 83 15.81 -5.10 1.80
N ASN A 84 16.36 -3.89 1.71
CA ASN A 84 15.70 -2.63 2.07
C ASN A 84 15.05 -2.68 3.47
N VAL A 85 15.74 -3.30 4.44
CA VAL A 85 15.21 -3.57 5.78
C VAL A 85 14.79 -2.28 6.49
N ALA A 86 15.57 -1.22 6.34
CA ALA A 86 15.28 0.08 6.95
C ALA A 86 13.93 0.66 6.48
N ASP A 87 13.66 0.62 5.17
CA ASP A 87 12.43 1.17 4.60
C ASP A 87 11.21 0.31 4.99
N VAL A 88 11.37 -1.03 5.03
CA VAL A 88 10.32 -1.95 5.49
C VAL A 88 9.99 -1.70 6.97
N LEU A 89 10.99 -1.64 7.84
CA LEU A 89 10.79 -1.41 9.26
C LEU A 89 10.21 -0.02 9.54
N GLN A 90 10.63 1.00 8.80
CA GLN A 90 10.05 2.34 8.89
C GLN A 90 8.58 2.34 8.48
N THR A 91 8.22 1.61 7.41
CA THR A 91 6.83 1.47 6.99
C THR A 91 5.98 0.84 8.09
N ILE A 92 6.50 -0.19 8.76
CA ILE A 92 5.79 -0.83 9.88
C ILE A 92 5.66 0.14 11.07
N ASP A 93 6.69 0.92 11.38
CA ASP A 93 6.63 1.93 12.44
C ASP A 93 5.53 2.98 12.16
N VAL A 94 5.43 3.45 10.92
CA VAL A 94 4.36 4.37 10.49
C VAL A 94 2.99 3.71 10.64
N LEU A 95 2.81 2.50 10.11
CA LEU A 95 1.52 1.79 10.19
C LEU A 95 1.09 1.50 11.64
N CYS A 96 2.03 1.16 12.51
CA CYS A 96 1.74 0.98 13.93
C CYS A 96 1.36 2.31 14.60
N ALA A 97 2.05 3.41 14.29
CA ALA A 97 1.69 4.73 14.81
C ALA A 97 0.29 5.16 14.35
N GLU A 98 -0.04 4.98 13.07
CA GLU A 98 -1.37 5.27 12.50
C GLU A 98 -2.49 4.46 13.16
N GLN A 99 -2.20 3.22 13.55
CA GLN A 99 -3.17 2.33 14.22
C GLN A 99 -3.19 2.48 15.75
N GLY A 100 -2.39 3.40 16.32
CA GLY A 100 -2.28 3.58 17.76
C GLY A 100 -1.69 2.37 18.49
N PHE A 101 -0.80 1.63 17.81
CA PHE A 101 -0.06 0.50 18.35
C PHE A 101 1.28 1.00 18.88
N ASP A 102 1.38 1.14 20.20
CA ASP A 102 2.58 1.62 20.91
C ASP A 102 3.51 0.50 21.40
N GLY A 103 3.24 -0.74 21.00
CA GLY A 103 4.02 -1.92 21.39
C GLY A 103 3.71 -2.45 22.80
N THR A 104 2.70 -1.90 23.50
CA THR A 104 2.25 -2.40 24.82
C THR A 104 0.91 -3.15 24.78
N ARG A 105 0.19 -3.09 23.65
CA ARG A 105 -1.06 -3.85 23.46
C ARG A 105 -0.77 -5.28 23.05
N ASP A 106 -1.29 -6.23 23.83
CA ASP A 106 -1.21 -7.67 23.57
C ASP A 106 -1.56 -8.02 22.11
N ALA A 107 -0.74 -8.87 21.49
CA ALA A 107 -0.97 -9.43 20.15
C ALA A 107 -2.36 -10.09 19.99
N SER A 108 -3.00 -10.46 21.10
CA SER A 108 -4.38 -10.95 21.18
C SER A 108 -5.41 -9.96 20.63
N ALA A 109 -5.17 -8.65 20.73
CA ALA A 109 -6.10 -7.62 20.22
C ALA A 109 -6.14 -7.53 18.68
N CYS A 110 -5.08 -7.94 17.97
CA CYS A 110 -5.01 -7.91 16.50
C CYS A 110 -5.85 -9.02 15.85
N ALA A 111 -5.98 -10.19 16.48
CA ALA A 111 -6.69 -11.34 15.91
C ALA A 111 -8.20 -11.05 15.70
N LEU A 112 -8.80 -10.18 16.52
CA LEU A 112 -10.21 -9.79 16.41
C LEU A 112 -10.43 -8.57 15.50
N GLN A 113 -9.38 -7.81 15.15
CA GLN A 113 -9.51 -6.61 14.32
C GLN A 113 -9.43 -6.88 12.82
N GLY A 114 -8.71 -7.91 12.35
CA GLY A 114 -8.61 -8.23 10.93
C GLY A 114 -9.97 -8.34 10.21
N PRO A 115 -10.94 -9.12 10.74
CA PRO A 115 -12.29 -9.21 10.19
C PRO A 115 -13.06 -7.89 10.28
N LEU A 116 -12.90 -7.11 11.37
CA LEU A 116 -13.60 -5.84 11.57
C LEU A 116 -13.09 -4.74 10.63
N VAL A 117 -11.77 -4.66 10.42
CA VAL A 117 -11.13 -3.71 9.50
C VAL A 117 -11.48 -4.05 8.05
N ALA A 118 -11.43 -5.33 7.67
CA ALA A 118 -11.87 -5.78 6.35
C ALA A 118 -13.36 -5.48 6.12
N ARG A 119 -14.20 -5.67 7.14
CA ARG A 119 -15.63 -5.36 7.09
C ARG A 119 -15.89 -3.85 7.01
N ALA A 120 -15.12 -3.03 7.71
CA ALA A 120 -15.20 -1.56 7.65
C ALA A 120 -14.78 -1.03 6.26
N ALA A 121 -13.68 -1.55 5.70
CA ALA A 121 -13.23 -1.21 4.34
C ALA A 121 -14.28 -1.62 3.29
N THR A 122 -14.82 -2.83 3.41
CA THR A 122 -15.90 -3.33 2.55
C THR A 122 -17.16 -2.46 2.66
N LEU A 123 -17.52 -2.05 3.88
CA LEU A 123 -18.68 -1.20 4.13
C LEU A 123 -18.49 0.21 3.55
N LYS A 124 -17.28 0.77 3.62
CA LYS A 124 -16.92 2.04 2.97
C LYS A 124 -17.04 1.94 1.44
N ALA A 125 -16.48 0.90 0.84
CA ALA A 125 -16.57 0.65 -0.59
C ALA A 125 -18.03 0.46 -1.04
N LYS A 126 -18.82 -0.30 -0.28
CA LYS A 126 -20.25 -0.49 -0.55
C LYS A 126 -21.05 0.82 -0.44
N LYS A 127 -20.77 1.68 0.54
CA LYS A 127 -21.40 3.00 0.65
C LYS A 127 -21.12 3.87 -0.58
N GLN A 128 -19.86 3.94 -1.04
CA GLN A 128 -19.49 4.68 -2.25
C GLN A 128 -20.17 4.11 -3.50
N ALA A 129 -20.23 2.78 -3.64
CA ALA A 129 -20.94 2.13 -4.75
C ALA A 129 -22.45 2.45 -4.72
N LEU A 130 -23.06 2.47 -3.54
CA LEU A 130 -24.48 2.78 -3.36
C LEU A 130 -24.79 4.24 -3.73
N GLU A 131 -23.93 5.19 -3.36
CA GLU A 131 -24.05 6.58 -3.78
C GLU A 131 -23.92 6.75 -5.30
N ARG A 132 -22.96 6.06 -5.93
CA ARG A 132 -22.83 6.06 -7.40
C ARG A 132 -24.08 5.49 -8.07
N LEU A 133 -24.62 4.39 -7.56
CA LEU A 133 -25.85 3.79 -8.09
C LEU A 133 -27.06 4.71 -7.93
N ARG A 134 -27.17 5.43 -6.80
CA ARG A 134 -28.22 6.44 -6.60
C ARG A 134 -28.11 7.58 -7.60
N ALA A 135 -26.90 8.08 -7.83
CA ALA A 135 -26.66 9.13 -8.83
C ALA A 135 -27.06 8.66 -10.23
N LEU A 136 -26.61 7.45 -10.63
CA LEU A 136 -26.93 6.86 -11.93
C LEU A 136 -28.44 6.63 -12.11
N LYS A 137 -29.13 6.17 -11.06
CA LYS A 137 -30.58 5.99 -11.06
C LYS A 137 -31.29 7.33 -11.32
N HIS A 138 -30.92 8.37 -10.58
CA HIS A 138 -31.52 9.69 -10.74
C HIS A 138 -31.27 10.26 -12.14
N GLU A 139 -30.07 10.08 -12.70
CA GLU A 139 -29.73 10.50 -14.07
C GLU A 139 -30.60 9.76 -15.09
N THR A 140 -30.79 8.46 -14.91
CA THR A 140 -31.60 7.62 -15.81
C THR A 140 -33.08 7.96 -15.73
N GLU A 141 -33.62 8.19 -14.53
CA GLU A 141 -35.00 8.65 -14.33
C GLU A 141 -35.24 10.02 -14.98
N GLY A 142 -34.27 10.94 -14.86
CA GLY A 142 -34.33 12.24 -15.53
C GLY A 142 -34.34 12.12 -17.06
N ARG A 143 -33.50 11.24 -17.64
CA ARG A 143 -33.51 10.96 -19.08
C ARG A 143 -34.82 10.32 -19.54
N ASN A 144 -35.36 9.38 -18.77
CA ASN A 144 -36.63 8.74 -19.10
C ASN A 144 -37.77 9.76 -19.12
N ALA A 145 -37.86 10.64 -18.13
CA ALA A 145 -38.87 11.70 -18.11
C ALA A 145 -38.76 12.62 -19.34
N GLN A 146 -37.54 12.99 -19.74
CA GLN A 146 -37.31 13.77 -20.96
C GLN A 146 -37.74 13.03 -22.23
N LEU A 147 -37.44 11.73 -22.33
CA LEU A 147 -37.84 10.91 -23.48
C LEU A 147 -39.35 10.71 -23.54
N GLU A 148 -40.03 10.53 -22.41
CA GLU A 148 -41.49 10.45 -22.33
C GLU A 148 -42.14 11.76 -22.79
N ASP A 149 -41.60 12.90 -22.38
CA ASP A 149 -42.06 14.22 -22.83
C ASP A 149 -41.86 14.42 -24.34
N GLN A 150 -40.70 14.01 -24.87
CA GLN A 150 -40.44 14.05 -26.32
C GLN A 150 -41.39 13.14 -27.09
N LEU A 151 -41.64 11.93 -26.58
CA LEU A 151 -42.57 10.97 -27.19
C LEU A 151 -43.99 11.54 -27.20
N ARG A 152 -44.44 12.18 -26.11
CA ARG A 152 -45.74 12.83 -26.05
C ARG A 152 -45.87 13.93 -27.10
N LYS A 153 -44.89 14.84 -27.18
CA LYS A 153 -44.88 15.92 -28.20
C LYS A 153 -44.91 15.36 -29.61
N LYS A 154 -44.13 14.32 -29.90
CA LYS A 154 -44.12 13.66 -31.22
C LYS A 154 -45.46 13.00 -31.55
N LYS A 155 -46.14 12.41 -30.56
CA LYS A 155 -47.50 11.86 -30.74
C LYS A 155 -48.52 12.94 -31.04
N GLU A 156 -48.46 14.08 -30.36
CA GLU A 156 -49.31 15.24 -30.61
C GLU A 156 -49.07 15.81 -32.01
N GLU A 157 -47.81 16.05 -32.38
CA GLU A 157 -47.42 16.49 -33.75
C GLU A 157 -47.97 15.52 -34.82
N ALA A 158 -47.81 14.22 -34.62
CA ALA A 158 -48.31 13.20 -35.54
C ALA A 158 -49.84 13.15 -35.61
N ALA A 159 -50.54 13.45 -34.51
CA ALA A 159 -52.00 13.55 -34.51
C ALA A 159 -52.47 14.79 -35.29
N THR A 160 -51.83 15.95 -35.08
CA THR A 160 -52.12 17.17 -35.84
C THR A 160 -51.85 17.00 -37.33
N LEU A 161 -50.72 16.37 -37.70
CA LEU A 161 -50.41 16.09 -39.10
C LEU A 161 -51.43 15.13 -39.73
N ARG A 162 -51.82 14.07 -39.03
CA ARG A 162 -52.88 13.15 -39.50
C ARG A 162 -54.21 13.86 -39.71
N ALA A 163 -54.60 14.74 -38.79
CA ALA A 163 -55.82 15.54 -38.94
C ALA A 163 -55.75 16.45 -40.18
N ARG A 164 -54.63 17.14 -40.39
CA ARG A 164 -54.41 17.98 -41.58
C ARG A 164 -54.48 17.18 -42.89
N VAL A 165 -53.83 16.01 -42.94
CA VAL A 165 -53.87 15.12 -44.11
C VAL A 165 -55.30 14.67 -44.40
N SER A 166 -56.06 14.27 -43.36
CA SER A 166 -57.47 13.90 -43.50
C SER A 166 -58.31 15.04 -44.07
N THR A 167 -58.16 16.27 -43.55
CA THR A 167 -58.87 17.45 -44.08
C THR A 167 -58.51 17.75 -45.53
N VAL A 168 -57.23 17.63 -45.91
CA VAL A 168 -56.81 17.80 -47.31
C VAL A 168 -57.43 16.72 -48.19
N GLY A 169 -57.44 15.46 -47.74
CA GLY A 169 -58.08 14.35 -48.43
C GLY A 169 -59.57 14.61 -48.70
N GLN A 170 -60.32 15.00 -47.67
CA GLN A 170 -61.75 15.35 -47.79
C GLN A 170 -62.00 16.46 -48.81
N LYS A 171 -61.22 17.55 -48.75
CA LYS A 171 -61.31 18.64 -49.74
C LYS A 171 -61.00 18.17 -51.16
N LEU A 172 -60.06 17.25 -51.32
CA LEU A 172 -59.70 16.69 -52.61
C LEU A 172 -60.83 15.84 -53.19
N GLU A 173 -61.49 15.02 -52.34
CA GLU A 173 -62.68 14.23 -52.70
C GLU A 173 -63.87 15.13 -53.11
N GLU A 174 -64.10 16.22 -52.38
CA GLU A 174 -65.14 17.21 -52.74
C GLU A 174 -64.88 17.83 -54.12
N VAL A 175 -63.63 18.19 -54.40
CA VAL A 175 -63.23 18.74 -55.71
C VAL A 175 -63.40 17.68 -56.80
N THR A 176 -62.87 16.46 -56.62
CA THR A 176 -62.99 15.42 -57.66
C THR A 176 -64.45 15.08 -57.97
N HIS A 177 -65.32 15.02 -56.95
CA HIS A 177 -66.76 14.84 -57.16
C HIS A 177 -67.44 16.04 -57.85
N ALA A 178 -67.00 17.27 -57.57
CA ALA A 178 -67.52 18.46 -58.26
C ALA A 178 -67.14 18.49 -59.75
N TRP A 179 -65.96 17.98 -60.10
CA TRP A 179 -65.51 17.86 -61.49
C TRP A 179 -66.20 16.73 -62.26
N GLN A 180 -66.57 15.64 -61.60
CA GLN A 180 -67.32 14.53 -62.23
C GLN A 180 -68.80 14.84 -62.51
N LYS A 181 -69.36 15.90 -61.88
CA LYS A 181 -70.76 16.32 -62.06
C LYS A 181 -70.95 17.42 -63.13
N LYS A 182 -69.87 17.90 -63.74
CA LYS A 182 -69.88 18.82 -64.88
C LYS A 182 -69.60 18.06 -66.17
#